data_AF-X1NTD5-F1
#
_entry.id   AF-X1NTD5-F1
#
_cell.length_a   1.000
_cell.length_b   1.000
_cell.length_c   1.000
_cell.angle_alpha   90.00
_cell.angle_beta   90.00
_cell.angle_gamma   90.00
#
_symmetry.space_group_name_H-M   'P 1'
#
loop_
_entity.id
_entity.type
_entity.pdbx_description
1 polymer ?
#
loop_
_entity_poly.entity_id
_entity_poly.type
_entity_poly.pdbx_seq_one_letter_code
_entity_poly.pdbx_strand_id
1 'polypeptide(L)'
;HIFLSIDPCHLGLSPFTPAMHHSLDIKARDLGLKISPGAYIHVLPIEAGFVGADNVGVLIAEEPYQQSDMVLIIDIGTNGELILGNRQKIISSSCATGPAFEGAQIKYGMCAAPGAIEKLEINPNTKEVRFKVIGQTDWNVDSDTVKAKGICGSGIVDAVAEMLKAGILQQSGRFNSDLETPRLRVTEKGPEFVVAWANETSVGQDITVCQGDVRAIQLAKGAMYAGAKLMMHRLGVDRLDKVILAGAFGSYIEKNR
;
A
#
# COMPACT_ATOMS: atom_id res chain seq x y z
N HIS A 1 -16.78 -3.53 -14.34
CA HIS A 1 -18.26 -3.42 -14.23
C HIS A 1 -18.76 -1.99 -14.25
N ILE A 2 -18.44 -1.17 -13.24
CA ILE A 2 -18.96 0.23 -13.11
C ILE A 2 -18.67 1.07 -14.35
N PHE A 3 -17.44 1.04 -14.88
CA PHE A 3 -17.06 1.77 -16.10
C PHE A 3 -17.94 1.42 -17.32
N LEU A 4 -18.40 0.17 -17.40
CA LEU A 4 -19.24 -0.34 -18.49
C LEU A 4 -20.74 -0.27 -18.19
N SER A 5 -21.13 0.38 -17.09
CA SER A 5 -22.52 0.38 -16.59
C SER A 5 -23.12 -1.02 -16.37
N ILE A 6 -22.28 -2.01 -16.05
CA ILE A 6 -22.72 -3.37 -15.69
C ILE A 6 -22.95 -3.41 -14.18
N ASP A 7 -24.09 -3.96 -13.74
CA ASP A 7 -24.44 -4.09 -12.33
C ASP A 7 -23.40 -4.94 -11.56
N PRO A 8 -22.73 -4.37 -10.54
CA PRO A 8 -21.75 -5.10 -9.74
C PRO A 8 -22.36 -5.86 -8.55
N CYS A 9 -23.69 -5.87 -8.37
CA CYS A 9 -24.36 -6.44 -7.18
C CYS A 9 -23.85 -7.84 -6.79
N HIS A 10 -23.66 -8.73 -7.75
CA HIS A 10 -23.21 -10.11 -7.51
C HIS A 10 -21.74 -10.22 -7.07
N LEU A 11 -20.92 -9.18 -7.24
CA LEU A 11 -19.54 -9.16 -6.71
C LEU A 11 -19.51 -9.09 -5.19
N GLY A 12 -20.54 -8.53 -4.55
CA GLY A 12 -20.67 -8.45 -3.09
C GLY A 12 -21.37 -9.65 -2.45
N LEU A 13 -21.87 -10.59 -3.25
CA LEU A 13 -22.68 -11.72 -2.79
C LEU A 13 -21.99 -13.03 -3.13
N SER A 14 -21.81 -13.90 -2.13
CA SER A 14 -21.28 -15.25 -2.37
C SER A 14 -22.10 -15.97 -3.44
N PRO A 15 -21.47 -16.59 -4.46
CA PRO A 15 -20.05 -16.96 -4.57
C PRO A 15 -19.14 -15.92 -5.26
N PHE A 16 -19.51 -14.64 -5.26
CA PHE A 16 -18.73 -13.50 -5.76
C PHE A 16 -18.49 -13.55 -7.29
N THR A 17 -19.49 -13.99 -8.04
CA THR A 17 -19.36 -14.23 -9.48
C THR A 17 -19.36 -12.90 -10.25
N PRO A 18 -18.32 -12.59 -11.06
CA PRO A 18 -18.37 -11.43 -11.92
C PRO A 18 -19.32 -11.68 -13.11
N ALA A 19 -20.02 -10.64 -13.54
CA ALA A 19 -20.90 -10.71 -14.71
C ALA A 19 -20.16 -11.04 -16.04
N MET A 20 -18.84 -10.91 -16.07
CA MET A 20 -18.03 -11.13 -17.26
C MET A 20 -16.61 -11.56 -16.89
N HIS A 21 -16.01 -12.39 -17.74
CA HIS A 21 -14.64 -12.92 -17.61
C HIS A 21 -13.76 -12.69 -18.84
N HIS A 22 -14.34 -12.31 -19.99
CA HIS A 22 -13.61 -12.13 -21.25
C HIS A 22 -13.37 -10.65 -21.54
N SER A 23 -12.39 -10.37 -22.41
CA SER A 23 -12.12 -9.03 -22.91
C SER A 23 -13.24 -8.52 -23.81
N LEU A 24 -13.42 -7.20 -23.87
CA LEU A 24 -14.38 -6.55 -24.78
C LEU A 24 -13.71 -5.46 -25.59
N ASP A 25 -14.09 -5.37 -26.86
CA ASP A 25 -13.81 -4.22 -27.72
C ASP A 25 -15.10 -3.42 -27.92
N ILE A 26 -15.14 -2.21 -27.37
CA ILE A 26 -16.33 -1.36 -27.40
C ILE A 26 -15.99 -0.07 -28.12
N LYS A 27 -16.87 0.43 -28.99
CA LYS A 27 -16.61 1.73 -29.63
C LYS A 27 -16.60 2.82 -28.56
N ALA A 28 -15.59 3.69 -28.59
CA ALA A 28 -15.42 4.72 -27.58
C ALA A 28 -16.63 5.65 -27.45
N ARG A 29 -17.31 5.92 -28.57
CA ARG A 29 -18.54 6.72 -28.62
C ARG A 29 -19.71 6.10 -27.85
N ASP A 30 -19.77 4.78 -27.75
CA ASP A 30 -20.84 4.06 -27.04
C ASP A 30 -20.65 4.16 -25.51
N LEU A 31 -19.43 4.50 -25.08
CA LEU A 31 -19.06 4.82 -23.69
C LEU A 31 -19.06 6.34 -23.39
N GLY A 32 -19.46 7.17 -24.37
CA GLY A 32 -19.45 8.63 -24.23
C GLY A 32 -18.05 9.27 -24.24
N LEU A 33 -17.01 8.52 -24.61
CA LEU A 33 -15.63 9.03 -24.66
C LEU A 33 -15.38 9.80 -25.96
N LYS A 34 -14.90 11.05 -25.82
CA LYS A 34 -14.64 11.97 -26.94
C LYS A 34 -13.21 11.83 -27.47
N ILE A 35 -12.98 10.75 -28.21
CA ILE A 35 -11.74 10.51 -28.97
C ILE A 35 -12.04 10.37 -30.47
N SER A 36 -11.22 9.63 -31.23
CA SER A 36 -11.50 9.41 -32.67
C SER A 36 -12.83 8.65 -32.88
N PRO A 37 -13.67 9.04 -33.86
CA PRO A 37 -14.98 8.42 -34.12
C PRO A 37 -14.95 6.92 -34.43
N GLY A 38 -13.80 6.42 -34.93
CA GLY A 38 -13.57 5.01 -35.25
C GLY A 38 -12.81 4.23 -34.17
N ALA A 39 -12.48 4.86 -33.04
CA ALA A 39 -11.69 4.22 -31.99
C ALA A 39 -12.49 3.21 -31.18
N TYR A 40 -11.79 2.17 -30.76
CA TYR A 40 -12.26 1.16 -29.82
C TYR A 40 -11.54 1.33 -28.48
N ILE A 41 -12.26 1.03 -27.41
CA ILE A 41 -11.74 0.82 -26.07
C ILE A 41 -11.66 -0.68 -25.88
N HIS A 42 -10.44 -1.17 -25.69
CA HIS A 42 -10.19 -2.55 -25.30
C HIS A 42 -10.21 -2.65 -23.78
N VAL A 43 -11.10 -3.49 -23.25
CA VAL A 43 -11.18 -3.80 -21.82
C VAL A 43 -10.62 -5.19 -21.60
N LEU A 44 -9.60 -5.29 -20.75
CA LEU A 44 -8.97 -6.55 -20.37
C LEU A 44 -9.96 -7.49 -19.65
N PRO A 45 -9.73 -8.81 -19.70
CA PRO A 45 -10.56 -9.78 -18.99
C PRO A 45 -10.45 -9.61 -17.47
N ILE A 46 -11.38 -10.24 -16.74
CA ILE A 46 -11.42 -10.28 -15.27
C ILE A 46 -11.27 -11.74 -14.84
N GLU A 47 -10.36 -12.01 -13.91
CA GLU A 47 -10.07 -13.37 -13.44
C GLU A 47 -11.15 -13.88 -12.48
N ALA A 48 -11.52 -13.07 -11.49
CA ALA A 48 -12.47 -13.43 -10.44
C ALA A 48 -13.18 -12.20 -9.87
N GLY A 49 -14.10 -12.39 -8.90
CA GLY A 49 -14.86 -11.29 -8.30
C GLY A 49 -14.00 -10.17 -7.67
N PHE A 50 -12.83 -10.53 -7.15
CA PHE A 50 -11.88 -9.60 -6.51
C PHE A 50 -10.52 -9.53 -7.20
N VAL A 51 -10.37 -10.16 -8.38
CA VAL A 51 -9.11 -10.14 -9.15
C VAL A 51 -9.44 -9.61 -10.54
N GLY A 52 -9.09 -8.34 -10.74
CA GLY A 52 -9.53 -7.53 -11.87
C GLY A 52 -8.58 -7.50 -13.06
N ALA A 53 -8.94 -6.63 -14.00
CA ALA A 53 -8.18 -6.34 -15.21
C ALA A 53 -6.83 -5.65 -14.94
N ASP A 54 -6.70 -4.97 -13.79
CA ASP A 54 -5.46 -4.42 -13.26
C ASP A 54 -4.43 -5.52 -12.97
N ASN A 55 -4.83 -6.59 -12.27
CA ASN A 55 -3.98 -7.76 -12.04
C ASN A 55 -3.58 -8.44 -13.35
N VAL A 56 -4.49 -8.52 -14.33
CA VAL A 56 -4.17 -9.00 -15.68
C VAL A 56 -3.16 -8.09 -16.38
N GLY A 57 -3.25 -6.77 -16.19
CA GLY A 57 -2.26 -5.81 -16.66
C GLY A 57 -0.87 -6.08 -16.09
N VAL A 58 -0.79 -6.32 -14.77
CA VAL A 58 0.46 -6.70 -14.10
C VAL A 58 1.01 -8.02 -14.66
N LEU A 59 0.13 -9.02 -14.83
CA LEU A 59 0.48 -10.32 -15.39
C LEU A 59 1.10 -10.20 -16.79
N ILE A 60 0.54 -9.36 -17.65
CA ILE A 60 1.04 -9.11 -19.02
C ILE A 60 2.34 -8.31 -18.98
N ALA A 61 2.48 -7.35 -18.08
CA ALA A 61 3.68 -6.51 -18.00
C ALA A 61 4.91 -7.28 -17.49
N GLU A 62 4.73 -8.14 -16.48
CA GLU A 62 5.82 -8.88 -15.85
C GLU A 62 6.07 -10.25 -16.48
N GLU A 63 5.13 -10.78 -17.28
CA GLU A 63 5.24 -12.04 -18.02
C GLU A 63 5.80 -13.24 -17.22
N PRO A 64 5.35 -13.53 -15.98
CA PRO A 64 5.88 -14.65 -15.21
C PRO A 64 5.65 -16.00 -15.93
N TYR A 65 4.66 -16.08 -16.82
CA TYR A 65 4.37 -17.26 -17.65
C TYR A 65 5.43 -17.53 -18.73
N GLN A 66 6.39 -16.64 -18.95
CA GLN A 66 7.56 -16.88 -19.82
C GLN A 66 8.83 -17.20 -19.01
N GLN A 67 8.81 -17.02 -17.69
CA GLN A 67 9.97 -17.14 -16.82
C GLN A 67 10.11 -18.55 -16.25
N SER A 68 11.35 -18.95 -15.92
CA SER A 68 11.62 -20.20 -15.19
C SER A 68 11.48 -20.01 -13.67
N ASP A 69 11.87 -18.82 -13.21
CA ASP A 69 11.94 -18.42 -11.80
C ASP A 69 10.56 -18.45 -11.15
N MET A 70 10.49 -18.90 -9.90
CA MET A 70 9.28 -18.80 -9.09
C MET A 70 9.12 -17.36 -8.59
N VAL A 71 8.24 -16.60 -9.24
CA VAL A 71 8.06 -15.17 -8.97
C VAL A 71 6.77 -14.95 -8.16
N LEU A 72 6.89 -14.20 -7.07
CA LEU A 72 5.75 -13.59 -6.40
C LEU A 72 5.67 -12.11 -6.80
N ILE A 73 4.57 -11.72 -7.43
CA ILE A 73 4.24 -10.33 -7.72
C ILE A 73 3.16 -9.91 -6.75
N ILE A 74 3.34 -8.76 -6.11
CA ILE A 74 2.42 -8.18 -5.14
C ILE A 74 2.05 -6.80 -5.67
N ASP A 75 0.79 -6.62 -6.08
CA ASP A 75 0.27 -5.29 -6.35
C ASP A 75 -0.32 -4.70 -5.07
N ILE A 76 0.23 -3.56 -4.66
CA ILE A 76 -0.14 -2.91 -3.41
C ILE A 76 -1.04 -1.72 -3.75
N GLY A 77 -2.33 -1.92 -3.58
CA GLY A 77 -3.34 -0.87 -3.64
C GLY A 77 -4.29 -0.94 -2.44
N THR A 78 -5.52 -0.47 -2.64
CA THR A 78 -6.61 -0.59 -1.65
C THR A 78 -6.87 -2.05 -1.29
N ASN A 79 -6.75 -2.93 -2.28
CA ASN A 79 -6.64 -4.37 -2.12
C ASN A 79 -5.18 -4.80 -2.36
N GLY A 80 -4.83 -5.99 -1.89
CA GLY A 80 -3.53 -6.60 -2.18
C GLY A 80 -3.70 -7.76 -3.13
N GLU A 81 -3.47 -7.54 -4.41
CA GLU A 81 -3.45 -8.58 -5.43
C GLU A 81 -2.09 -9.28 -5.44
N LEU A 82 -2.13 -10.61 -5.57
CA LEU A 82 -0.95 -11.47 -5.54
C LEU A 82 -0.97 -12.37 -6.77
N ILE A 83 0.15 -12.45 -7.48
CA ILE A 83 0.41 -13.42 -8.54
C ILE A 83 1.61 -14.26 -8.11
N LEU A 84 1.46 -15.59 -8.08
CA LEU A 84 2.56 -16.51 -7.80
C LEU A 84 2.68 -17.53 -8.91
N GLY A 85 3.86 -17.66 -9.49
CA GLY A 85 4.11 -18.72 -10.45
C GLY A 85 5.29 -18.49 -11.39
N ASN A 86 5.29 -19.31 -12.44
CA ASN A 86 6.24 -19.28 -13.54
C ASN A 86 5.59 -19.87 -14.81
N ARG A 87 6.39 -20.18 -15.85
CA ARG A 87 5.89 -20.80 -17.11
C ARG A 87 5.11 -22.10 -16.95
N GLN A 88 5.29 -22.83 -15.85
CA GLN A 88 4.61 -24.10 -15.63
C GLN A 88 3.22 -23.91 -15.05
N LYS A 89 3.08 -22.95 -14.13
CA LYS A 89 1.83 -22.70 -13.42
C LYS A 89 1.83 -21.33 -12.78
N ILE A 90 0.68 -20.66 -12.84
CA ILE A 90 0.39 -19.39 -12.17
C ILE A 90 -0.91 -19.52 -11.39
N ILE A 91 -0.94 -18.89 -10.23
CA ILE A 91 -2.15 -18.65 -9.46
C ILE A 91 -2.21 -17.18 -9.06
N SER A 92 -3.43 -16.65 -8.98
CA SER A 92 -3.71 -15.30 -8.49
C SER A 92 -4.58 -15.37 -7.24
N SER A 93 -4.46 -14.37 -6.37
CA SER A 93 -5.35 -14.16 -5.23
C SER A 93 -5.49 -12.67 -4.97
N SER A 94 -6.57 -12.27 -4.30
CA SER A 94 -6.69 -10.94 -3.70
C SER A 94 -6.79 -11.07 -2.18
N CYS A 95 -6.23 -10.09 -1.47
CA CYS A 95 -6.21 -10.00 -0.03
C CYS A 95 -6.85 -8.68 0.39
N ALA A 96 -7.72 -8.72 1.40
CA ALA A 96 -8.25 -7.51 2.02
C ALA A 96 -7.15 -6.86 2.88
N THR A 97 -6.34 -6.01 2.26
CA THR A 97 -5.25 -5.27 2.91
C THR A 97 -5.74 -3.96 3.53
N GLY A 98 -6.76 -3.35 2.92
CA GLY A 98 -7.18 -1.99 3.23
C GLY A 98 -6.19 -0.96 2.67
N PRO A 99 -6.59 0.30 2.52
CA PRO A 99 -5.82 1.32 1.81
C PRO A 99 -4.68 1.94 2.65
N ALA A 100 -4.22 1.23 3.69
CA ALA A 100 -3.24 1.75 4.64
C ALA A 100 -1.90 2.11 3.97
N PHE A 101 -1.44 1.29 3.02
CA PHE A 101 -0.23 1.56 2.23
C PHE A 101 -0.40 2.67 1.19
N GLU A 102 -1.62 3.12 0.92
CA GLU A 102 -1.90 4.27 0.07
C GLU A 102 -2.01 5.57 0.90
N GLY A 103 -1.82 5.48 2.22
CA GLY A 103 -2.03 6.58 3.16
C GLY A 103 -3.50 6.86 3.42
N ALA A 104 -4.43 6.06 2.90
CA ALA A 104 -5.85 6.19 3.23
C ALA A 104 -6.17 5.46 4.53
N GLN A 105 -7.13 5.99 5.29
CA GLN A 105 -7.50 5.50 6.64
C GLN A 105 -6.38 5.57 7.70
N ILE A 106 -5.32 6.34 7.44
CA ILE A 106 -4.31 6.73 8.41
C ILE A 106 -4.62 8.18 8.85
N LYS A 107 -4.55 8.50 10.15
CA LYS A 107 -5.01 9.78 10.73
C LYS A 107 -4.46 11.01 10.00
N TYR A 108 -3.17 11.01 9.70
CA TYR A 108 -2.49 12.03 8.91
C TYR A 108 -1.91 11.47 7.60
N GLY A 109 -2.52 10.40 7.10
CA GLY A 109 -2.10 9.78 5.86
C GLY A 109 -2.55 10.60 4.64
N MET A 110 -1.76 10.51 3.58
CA MET A 110 -2.09 11.11 2.28
C MET A 110 -1.44 10.33 1.15
N CYS A 111 -1.94 10.51 -0.08
CA CYS A 111 -1.27 9.98 -1.27
C CYS A 111 0.16 10.51 -1.39
N ALA A 112 1.02 9.74 -2.07
CA ALA A 112 2.37 10.17 -2.40
C ALA A 112 2.34 11.41 -3.32
N ALA A 113 2.51 12.59 -2.73
CA ALA A 113 2.49 13.88 -3.41
C ALA A 113 3.41 14.88 -2.67
N PRO A 114 3.82 15.99 -3.32
CA PRO A 114 4.74 16.95 -2.72
C PRO A 114 4.34 17.44 -1.32
N GLY A 115 5.25 17.27 -0.36
CA GLY A 115 5.05 17.56 1.06
C GLY A 115 4.61 16.36 1.92
N ALA A 116 4.33 15.19 1.34
CA ALA A 116 4.10 13.97 2.11
C ALA A 116 5.44 13.42 2.63
N ILE A 117 5.48 13.01 3.89
CA ILE A 117 6.63 12.31 4.48
C ILE A 117 6.79 10.96 3.76
N GLU A 118 7.91 10.78 3.05
CA GLU A 118 8.24 9.55 2.31
C GLU A 118 9.26 8.66 3.01
N LYS A 119 10.09 9.27 3.87
CA LYS A 119 11.14 8.59 4.63
C LYS A 119 11.20 9.16 6.03
N LEU A 120 11.32 8.28 7.02
CA LEU A 120 11.37 8.65 8.43
C LEU A 120 12.44 7.84 9.15
N GLU A 121 13.16 8.49 10.06
CA GLU A 121 14.13 7.86 10.95
C GLU A 121 13.97 8.36 12.38
N ILE A 122 14.10 7.45 13.34
CA ILE A 122 13.96 7.77 14.77
C ILE A 122 15.26 7.43 15.49
N ASN A 123 15.82 8.40 16.19
CA ASN A 123 16.98 8.14 17.04
C ASN A 123 16.56 7.22 18.21
N PRO A 124 17.17 6.03 18.38
CA PRO A 124 16.74 5.08 19.40
C PRO A 124 17.04 5.53 20.83
N ASN A 125 17.90 6.54 21.04
CA ASN A 125 18.21 7.07 22.37
C ASN A 125 17.34 8.28 22.70
N THR A 126 17.31 9.28 21.81
CA THR A 126 16.62 10.55 22.07
C THR A 126 15.13 10.54 21.67
N LYS A 127 14.73 9.57 20.84
CA LYS A 127 13.41 9.50 20.17
C LYS A 127 13.11 10.67 19.25
N GLU A 128 14.12 11.48 18.94
CA GLU A 128 13.99 12.55 17.96
C GLU A 128 13.82 11.98 16.55
N VAL A 129 12.96 12.66 15.79
CA VAL A 129 12.52 12.23 14.47
C VAL A 129 13.18 13.13 13.43
N ARG A 130 13.73 12.53 12.39
CA ARG A 130 14.04 13.23 11.14
C ARG A 130 13.28 12.59 9.99
N PHE A 131 12.83 13.39 9.04
CA PHE A 131 12.07 12.93 7.89
C PHE A 131 12.43 13.67 6.61
N LYS A 132 12.12 13.04 5.48
CA LYS A 132 12.11 13.65 4.15
C LYS A 132 10.70 13.72 3.61
N VAL A 133 10.44 14.74 2.80
CA VAL A 133 9.16 14.90 2.11
C VAL A 133 9.33 14.82 0.61
N ILE A 134 8.33 14.28 -0.08
CA ILE A 134 8.31 14.20 -1.54
C ILE A 134 8.51 15.60 -2.12
N GLY A 135 9.39 15.70 -3.11
CA GLY A 135 9.71 16.94 -3.82
C GLY A 135 10.82 17.78 -3.18
N GLN A 136 11.43 17.33 -2.08
CA GLN A 136 12.59 17.97 -1.46
C GLN A 136 13.67 16.93 -1.16
N THR A 137 14.94 17.30 -1.33
CA THR A 137 16.08 16.40 -1.12
C THR A 137 16.59 16.38 0.32
N ASP A 138 16.40 17.50 1.03
CA ASP A 138 16.96 17.75 2.35
C ASP A 138 16.10 17.10 3.45
N TRP A 139 16.71 16.81 4.58
CA TRP A 139 15.97 16.41 5.78
C TRP A 139 15.40 17.64 6.50
N ASN A 140 14.31 17.46 7.24
CA ASN A 140 13.73 18.53 8.08
C ASN A 140 14.71 19.14 9.09
N VAL A 141 15.70 18.36 9.54
CA VAL A 141 16.72 18.82 10.49
C VAL A 141 17.85 19.62 9.83
N ASP A 142 18.01 19.52 8.51
CA ASP A 142 19.06 20.20 7.75
C ASP A 142 18.55 21.49 7.07
N SER A 143 17.22 21.66 6.97
CA SER A 143 16.60 22.83 6.34
C SER A 143 15.21 23.14 6.89
N ASP A 144 14.99 24.40 7.28
CA ASP A 144 13.71 24.92 7.75
C ASP A 144 12.64 24.99 6.64
N THR A 145 13.02 24.85 5.36
CA THR A 145 12.08 24.87 4.21
C THR A 145 11.31 23.57 4.05
N VAL A 146 11.81 22.48 4.64
CA VAL A 146 11.16 21.17 4.62
C VAL A 146 9.98 21.21 5.59
N LYS A 147 8.76 21.21 5.04
CA LYS A 147 7.52 21.23 5.80
C LYS A 147 6.60 20.11 5.37
N ALA A 148 6.19 19.28 6.33
CA ALA A 148 5.30 18.15 6.08
C ALA A 148 3.83 18.57 5.98
N LYS A 149 3.07 17.89 5.13
CA LYS A 149 1.61 17.98 5.01
C LYS A 149 0.89 16.77 5.58
N GLY A 150 1.55 15.62 5.57
CA GLY A 150 1.01 14.32 5.97
C GLY A 150 2.05 13.23 5.76
N ILE A 151 1.63 11.98 5.86
CA ILE A 151 2.49 10.79 5.75
C ILE A 151 2.01 9.96 4.55
N CYS A 152 2.88 9.63 3.61
CA CYS A 152 2.50 8.69 2.55
C CYS A 152 2.71 7.24 2.97
N GLY A 153 2.33 6.30 2.11
CA GLY A 153 2.49 4.87 2.33
C GLY A 153 3.89 4.45 2.81
N SER A 154 4.94 4.85 2.10
CA SER A 154 6.32 4.51 2.49
C SER A 154 6.69 5.14 3.83
N GLY A 155 6.28 6.38 4.07
CA GLY A 155 6.50 7.08 5.34
C GLY A 155 5.83 6.41 6.54
N ILE A 156 4.61 5.86 6.40
CA ILE A 156 3.94 5.20 7.52
C ILE A 156 4.55 3.81 7.81
N VAL A 157 5.03 3.12 6.79
CA VAL A 157 5.79 1.87 6.96
C VAL A 157 7.10 2.13 7.70
N ASP A 158 7.86 3.14 7.27
CA ASP A 158 9.07 3.58 7.97
C ASP A 158 8.76 4.00 9.40
N ALA A 159 7.69 4.77 9.63
CA ALA A 159 7.29 5.19 10.98
C ALA A 159 7.06 4.00 11.89
N VAL A 160 6.25 3.02 11.48
CA VAL A 160 5.99 1.83 12.30
C VAL A 160 7.27 1.02 12.53
N ALA A 161 8.11 0.86 11.50
CA ALA A 161 9.36 0.10 11.59
C ALA A 161 10.36 0.78 12.56
N GLU A 162 10.57 2.09 12.42
CA GLU A 162 11.49 2.86 13.26
C GLU A 162 10.97 3.01 14.69
N MET A 163 9.66 3.16 14.88
CA MET A 163 9.07 3.18 16.22
C MET A 163 9.24 1.83 16.93
N LEU A 164 9.17 0.70 16.21
CA LEU A 164 9.49 -0.62 16.76
C LEU A 164 10.98 -0.74 17.13
N LYS A 165 11.89 -0.34 16.22
CA LYS A 165 13.34 -0.38 16.49
C LYS A 165 13.77 0.51 17.65
N ALA A 166 13.15 1.68 17.78
CA ALA A 166 13.38 2.61 18.87
C ALA A 166 12.67 2.21 20.17
N GLY A 167 11.92 1.10 20.23
CA GLY A 167 11.22 0.66 21.44
C GLY A 167 10.05 1.56 21.86
N ILE A 168 9.56 2.41 20.95
CA ILE A 168 8.32 3.18 21.10
C ILE A 168 7.12 2.26 20.96
N LEU A 169 7.22 1.28 20.06
CA LEU A 169 6.27 0.17 19.94
C LEU A 169 6.87 -1.11 20.51
N GLN A 170 6.02 -1.88 21.19
CA GLN A 170 6.30 -3.27 21.55
C GLN A 170 6.11 -4.17 20.31
N GLN A 171 6.61 -5.42 20.35
CA GLN A 171 6.39 -6.39 19.27
C GLN A 171 4.92 -6.63 18.94
N SER A 172 4.03 -6.46 19.92
CA SER A 172 2.58 -6.54 19.72
C SER A 172 2.00 -5.38 18.90
N GLY A 173 2.77 -4.32 18.63
CA GLY A 173 2.31 -3.06 18.03
C GLY A 173 1.63 -2.11 19.03
N ARG A 174 1.64 -2.43 20.33
CA ARG A 174 1.20 -1.48 21.36
C ARG A 174 2.29 -0.44 21.63
N PHE A 175 1.89 0.80 21.90
CA PHE A 175 2.80 1.80 22.43
C PHE A 175 3.36 1.38 23.79
N ASN A 176 4.65 1.65 23.99
CA ASN A 176 5.32 1.46 25.27
C ASN A 176 4.94 2.60 26.22
N SER A 177 4.04 2.33 27.17
CA SER A 177 3.55 3.31 28.15
C SER A 177 4.62 3.81 29.12
N ASP A 178 5.69 3.04 29.29
CA ASP A 178 6.75 3.34 30.26
C ASP A 178 7.82 4.25 29.65
N LEU A 179 7.68 4.60 28.36
CA LEU A 179 8.62 5.46 27.66
C LEU A 179 8.30 6.93 27.91
N GLU A 180 9.20 7.62 28.61
CA GLU A 180 9.12 9.07 28.77
C GLU A 180 9.77 9.79 27.57
N THR A 181 8.94 10.38 26.72
CA THR A 181 9.38 11.27 25.65
C THR A 181 8.30 12.32 25.36
N PRO A 182 8.66 13.59 25.07
CA PRO A 182 7.68 14.62 24.73
C PRO A 182 6.81 14.25 23.51
N ARG A 183 7.32 13.40 22.62
CA ARG A 183 6.64 12.99 21.39
C ARG A 183 5.54 11.95 21.64
N LEU A 184 5.56 11.22 22.75
CA LEU A 184 4.54 10.21 23.06
C LEU A 184 3.53 10.80 24.05
N ARG A 185 2.27 10.88 23.64
CA ARG A 185 1.17 11.38 24.48
C ARG A 185 -0.04 10.48 24.43
N VAL A 186 -0.87 10.57 25.46
CA VAL A 186 -2.17 9.88 25.51
C VAL A 186 -3.28 10.89 25.28
N THR A 187 -4.13 10.61 24.30
CA THR A 187 -5.35 11.39 24.00
C THR A 187 -6.58 10.60 24.42
N GLU A 188 -7.77 11.19 24.29
CA GLU A 188 -9.05 10.48 24.50
C GLU A 188 -9.20 9.24 23.58
N LYS A 189 -8.57 9.27 22.40
CA LYS A 189 -8.59 8.16 21.43
C LYS A 189 -7.47 7.13 21.67
N GLY A 190 -6.66 7.32 22.72
CA GLY A 190 -5.52 6.47 23.07
C GLY A 190 -4.16 7.12 22.75
N PRO A 191 -3.08 6.33 22.82
CA PRO A 191 -1.72 6.82 22.63
C PRO A 191 -1.43 7.19 21.17
N GLU A 192 -0.65 8.26 20.99
CA GLU A 192 -0.12 8.70 19.71
C GLU A 192 1.31 9.25 19.85
N PHE A 193 2.09 9.13 18.79
CA PHE A 193 3.45 9.62 18.71
C PHE A 193 3.57 10.74 17.67
N VAL A 194 4.16 11.86 18.05
CA VAL A 194 4.36 13.04 17.20
C VAL A 194 5.58 12.83 16.31
N VAL A 195 5.32 12.68 15.00
CA VAL A 195 6.37 12.52 13.99
C VAL A 195 6.86 13.86 13.46
N ALA A 196 6.01 14.88 13.40
CA ALA A 196 6.38 16.25 13.06
C ALA A 196 5.56 17.23 13.90
N TRP A 197 6.24 18.16 14.55
CA TRP A 197 5.61 19.23 15.33
C TRP A 197 4.94 20.26 14.43
N ALA A 198 3.97 21.01 14.94
CA ALA A 198 3.26 22.04 14.17
C ALA A 198 4.19 23.01 13.41
N ASN A 199 5.33 23.42 14.00
CA ASN A 199 6.32 24.29 13.36
C ASN A 199 7.14 23.61 12.25
N GLU A 200 7.14 22.28 12.17
CA GLU A 200 7.77 21.46 11.12
C GLU A 200 6.78 21.14 9.99
N THR A 201 5.55 21.66 10.06
CA THR A 201 4.46 21.31 9.14
C THR A 201 3.95 22.53 8.39
N SER A 202 3.46 22.34 7.16
CA SER A 202 2.80 23.42 6.41
C SER A 202 1.31 23.52 6.71
N VAL A 203 0.77 22.56 7.48
CA VAL A 203 -0.63 22.53 7.91
C VAL A 203 -0.86 23.18 9.28
N GLY A 204 0.22 23.59 9.97
CA GLY A 204 0.15 24.31 11.24
C GLY A 204 -0.35 23.48 12.42
N GLN A 205 -0.25 22.15 12.34
CA GLN A 205 -0.69 21.21 13.38
C GLN A 205 0.26 20.02 13.45
N ASP A 206 0.38 19.40 14.63
CA ASP A 206 1.20 18.19 14.80
C ASP A 206 0.73 17.06 13.87
N ILE A 207 1.67 16.41 13.19
CA ILE A 207 1.44 15.16 12.48
C ILE A 207 1.80 14.02 13.44
N THR A 208 0.86 13.11 13.64
CA THR A 208 0.98 12.01 14.61
C THR A 208 0.70 10.66 13.99
N VAL A 209 1.27 9.60 14.59
CA VAL A 209 0.91 8.21 14.34
C VAL A 209 0.23 7.67 15.59
N CYS A 210 -1.02 7.23 15.46
CA CYS A 210 -1.82 6.72 16.58
C CYS A 210 -1.90 5.19 16.59
N GLN A 211 -2.47 4.63 17.67
CA GLN A 211 -2.63 3.18 17.80
C GLN A 211 -3.44 2.56 16.65
N GLY A 212 -4.45 3.27 16.12
CA GLY A 212 -5.24 2.82 14.98
C GLY A 212 -4.41 2.70 13.70
N ASP A 213 -3.53 3.66 13.44
CA ASP A 213 -2.64 3.66 12.27
C ASP A 213 -1.71 2.44 12.30
N VAL A 214 -1.11 2.16 13.46
CA VAL A 214 -0.25 0.97 13.64
C VAL A 214 -1.02 -0.32 13.37
N ARG A 215 -2.28 -0.41 13.82
CA ARG A 215 -3.12 -1.60 13.60
C ARG A 215 -3.49 -1.77 12.12
N ALA A 216 -3.78 -0.68 11.41
CA ALA A 216 -4.06 -0.71 9.99
C ALA A 216 -2.87 -1.29 9.20
N ILE A 217 -1.64 -0.84 9.50
CA ILE A 217 -0.42 -1.37 8.87
C ILE A 217 -0.19 -2.84 9.21
N GLN A 218 -0.39 -3.24 10.47
CA GLN A 218 -0.25 -4.65 10.88
C GLN A 218 -1.24 -5.57 10.19
N LEU A 219 -2.51 -5.15 10.05
CA LEU A 219 -3.54 -5.90 9.35
C LEU A 219 -3.19 -6.03 7.86
N ALA A 220 -2.81 -4.93 7.22
CA ALA A 220 -2.47 -4.91 5.80
C ALA A 220 -1.25 -5.79 5.50
N LYS A 221 -0.18 -5.67 6.30
CA LYS A 221 1.02 -6.53 6.22
C LYS A 221 0.69 -7.99 6.51
N GLY A 222 -0.15 -8.25 7.52
CA GLY A 222 -0.56 -9.59 7.91
C GLY A 222 -1.34 -10.29 6.81
N ALA A 223 -2.29 -9.60 6.18
CA ALA A 223 -3.10 -10.09 5.09
C ALA A 223 -2.25 -10.51 3.89
N MET A 224 -1.35 -9.63 3.41
CA MET A 224 -0.45 -9.97 2.28
C MET A 224 0.47 -11.13 2.60
N TYR A 225 1.09 -11.12 3.78
CA TYR A 225 2.00 -12.19 4.19
C TYR A 225 1.28 -13.54 4.29
N ALA A 226 0.08 -13.56 4.87
CA ALA A 226 -0.75 -14.76 4.95
C ALA A 226 -1.17 -15.24 3.55
N GLY A 227 -1.62 -14.34 2.68
CA GLY A 227 -1.98 -14.65 1.29
C GLY A 227 -0.82 -15.29 0.53
N ALA A 228 0.36 -14.66 0.57
CA ALA A 228 1.56 -15.19 -0.07
C ALA A 228 1.93 -16.58 0.46
N LYS A 229 1.90 -16.79 1.78
CA LYS A 229 2.20 -18.10 2.38
C LYS A 229 1.18 -19.18 2.00
N LEU A 230 -0.11 -18.84 1.95
CA LEU A 230 -1.16 -19.77 1.51
C LEU A 230 -0.98 -20.15 0.04
N MET A 231 -0.65 -19.19 -0.82
CA MET A 231 -0.37 -19.43 -2.23
C MET A 231 0.88 -20.33 -2.42
N MET A 232 1.95 -20.05 -1.67
CA MET A 232 3.15 -20.88 -1.67
C MET A 232 2.83 -22.32 -1.26
N HIS A 233 2.11 -22.50 -0.15
CA HIS A 233 1.65 -23.81 0.29
C HIS A 233 0.77 -24.51 -0.76
N ARG A 234 -0.12 -23.76 -1.43
CA ARG A 234 -1.01 -24.30 -2.49
C ARG A 234 -0.24 -24.80 -3.72
N LEU A 235 0.88 -24.17 -4.06
CA LEU A 235 1.78 -24.62 -5.13
C LEU A 235 2.82 -25.64 -4.66
N GLY A 236 2.97 -25.87 -3.36
CA GLY A 236 4.00 -26.74 -2.79
C GLY A 236 5.41 -26.17 -2.96
N VAL A 237 5.55 -24.85 -2.87
CA VAL A 237 6.86 -24.16 -3.00
C VAL A 237 7.28 -23.56 -1.67
N ASP A 238 8.53 -23.78 -1.29
CA ASP A 238 9.09 -23.27 -0.03
C ASP A 238 9.94 -22.01 -0.22
N ARG A 239 10.41 -21.78 -1.46
CA ARG A 239 11.29 -20.68 -1.82
C ARG A 239 10.76 -19.95 -3.04
N LEU A 240 10.94 -18.63 -3.03
CA LEU A 240 10.73 -17.75 -4.16
C LEU A 240 12.10 -17.35 -4.70
N ASP A 241 12.24 -17.29 -6.02
CA ASP A 241 13.48 -16.79 -6.64
C ASP A 241 13.44 -15.27 -6.76
N LYS A 242 12.23 -14.68 -6.90
CA LYS A 242 12.04 -13.23 -7.04
C LYS A 242 10.74 -12.77 -6.38
N VAL A 243 10.78 -11.58 -5.79
CA VAL A 243 9.58 -10.84 -5.35
C VAL A 243 9.53 -9.49 -6.06
N ILE A 244 8.39 -9.17 -6.65
CA ILE A 244 8.15 -7.92 -7.37
C ILE A 244 7.02 -7.18 -6.66
N LEU A 245 7.23 -5.89 -6.40
CA LEU A 245 6.22 -5.02 -5.81
C LEU A 245 5.73 -4.05 -6.88
N ALA A 246 4.45 -4.09 -7.16
CA ALA A 246 3.73 -3.17 -8.04
C ALA A 246 2.88 -2.18 -7.21
N GLY A 247 2.25 -1.23 -7.90
CA GLY A 247 1.46 -0.18 -7.29
C GLY A 247 2.25 1.10 -6.95
N ALA A 248 1.53 2.19 -6.68
CA ALA A 248 2.12 3.51 -6.42
C ALA A 248 3.09 3.51 -5.22
N PHE A 249 2.88 2.58 -4.28
CA PHE A 249 3.73 2.36 -3.12
C PHE A 249 5.08 1.71 -3.47
N GLY A 250 5.14 0.80 -4.45
CA GLY A 250 6.33 0.03 -4.79
C GLY A 250 7.53 0.88 -5.24
N SER A 251 7.28 2.09 -5.75
CA SER A 251 8.32 3.02 -6.20
C SER A 251 9.12 3.68 -5.06
N TYR A 252 8.59 3.69 -3.83
CA TYR A 252 9.17 4.46 -2.71
C TYR A 252 9.52 3.60 -1.49
N ILE A 253 9.27 2.29 -1.53
CA ILE A 253 9.56 1.39 -0.40
C ILE A 253 11.05 1.04 -0.29
N GLU A 254 11.58 1.12 0.94
CA GLU A 254 12.93 0.64 1.27
C GLU A 254 12.92 -0.88 1.52
N LYS A 255 13.53 -1.66 0.63
CA LYS A 255 13.45 -3.14 0.60
C LYS A 255 14.21 -3.87 1.74
N ASN A 256 15.05 -3.15 2.48
CA ASN A 256 15.96 -3.72 3.48
C ASN A 256 15.53 -3.45 4.94
N ARG A 257 14.32 -2.94 5.17
CA ARG A 257 13.80 -2.58 6.50
C ARG A 257 12.60 -3.41 6.90
#